data_AF-A0A6A5GQM9-F1
#
_entry.id   AF-A0A6A5GQM9-F1
#
_cell.length_a   1.000
_cell.length_b   1.000
_cell.length_c   1.000
_cell.angle_alpha   90.00
_cell.angle_beta   90.00
_cell.angle_gamma   90.00
#
_symmetry.space_group_name_H-M   'P 1'
#
loop_
_entity.id
_entity.type
_entity.pdbx_description
1 polymer ?
#
loop_
_entity_poly.entity_id
_entity_poly.type
_entity_poly.pdbx_seq_one_letter_code
_entity_poly.pdbx_strand_id
1 'polypeptide(L)'
;MLAGALVSPKYLIMASRPDNIVLFTHIAVDRLMKKEFNERNLNIQKVVRTLTLSRTEKQSSAKALITVDKLISSIAEKPLVNTVDVTPGVGDPCSSMWPLPPIHRVCLQRCAMSQKKVNLVTNPYEFEVNGLRVMTMSGENVTELLRTSQKWTGADVLANLVKWQHVAPNCPDTLDAFPMAERDPLVMETTPHIMVCGNQPQAEFRRVPIDGSDSTCLVVCLPKFSKTRVACFLNLKDLSMKWQNFDHQY
;
A
#
# COMPACT_ATOMS: atom_id res chain seq x y z
N MET A 1 3.62 17.58 -0.55
CA MET A 1 3.35 17.35 -1.99
C MET A 1 3.63 15.90 -2.30
N LEU A 2 2.61 15.15 -2.69
CA LEU A 2 2.71 13.93 -3.48
C LEU A 2 1.53 13.94 -4.46
N ALA A 3 1.78 13.56 -5.71
CA ALA A 3 0.78 13.52 -6.77
C ALA A 3 0.28 12.07 -6.99
N GLY A 4 -0.91 11.93 -7.59
CA GLY A 4 -1.49 10.64 -7.98
C GLY A 4 -2.39 10.76 -9.21
N ALA A 5 -2.28 9.80 -10.13
CA ALA A 5 -2.93 9.70 -11.44
C ALA A 5 -2.60 8.28 -12.02
N LEU A 6 -3.38 7.61 -12.89
CA LEU A 6 -4.64 7.89 -13.61
C LEU A 6 -5.46 6.54 -13.73
N VAL A 7 -6.55 6.37 -14.52
CA VAL A 7 -7.56 5.27 -14.28
C VAL A 7 -8.50 4.78 -15.44
N SER A 8 -8.89 3.48 -15.53
CA SER A 8 -9.91 2.76 -16.39
C SER A 8 -9.98 1.20 -16.06
N PRO A 9 -10.21 0.14 -16.93
CA PRO A 9 -10.56 -1.25 -16.48
C PRO A 9 -9.66 -2.53 -16.74
N LYS A 10 -8.53 -2.50 -17.46
CA LYS A 10 -7.55 -3.60 -17.70
C LYS A 10 -6.41 -3.81 -16.68
N TYR A 11 -6.05 -2.84 -15.82
CA TYR A 11 -4.81 -2.81 -15.01
C TYR A 11 -5.06 -2.49 -13.52
N LEU A 12 -4.35 -3.17 -12.62
CA LEU A 12 -4.20 -2.81 -11.20
C LEU A 12 -2.95 -1.91 -11.04
N ILE A 13 -3.11 -0.58 -10.93
CA ILE A 13 -2.00 0.26 -10.42
C ILE A 13 -1.78 -0.09 -8.96
N MET A 14 -0.53 -0.05 -8.52
CA MET A 14 -0.15 -0.29 -7.14
C MET A 14 0.95 0.73 -6.76
N ALA A 15 0.63 1.65 -5.85
CA ALA A 15 1.54 2.71 -5.40
C ALA A 15 1.63 2.75 -3.87
N SER A 16 2.82 2.48 -3.31
CA SER A 16 3.06 2.50 -1.86
C SER A 16 3.44 3.90 -1.37
N ARG A 17 2.59 4.54 -0.55
CA ARG A 17 2.80 5.89 0.05
C ARG A 17 4.18 6.05 0.72
N PRO A 18 4.59 7.29 1.07
CA PRO A 18 5.84 7.57 1.78
C PRO A 18 6.12 6.66 2.96
N ASP A 19 5.06 6.48 3.73
CA ASP A 19 4.91 5.69 4.92
C ASP A 19 3.45 5.19 4.82
N ASN A 20 3.28 3.96 4.31
CA ASN A 20 2.14 3.07 4.58
C ASN A 20 0.71 3.38 4.06
N ILE A 21 0.48 3.38 2.73
CA ILE A 21 -0.83 3.02 2.09
C ILE A 21 -0.50 2.44 0.71
N VAL A 22 -1.13 1.32 0.31
CA VAL A 22 -1.10 0.87 -1.10
C VAL A 22 -2.34 1.42 -1.81
N LEU A 23 -2.14 2.24 -2.85
CA LEU A 23 -3.23 2.84 -3.64
C LEU A 23 -3.46 2.08 -4.94
N PHE A 24 -4.71 1.65 -5.15
CA PHE A 24 -5.15 0.97 -6.36
C PHE A 24 -5.85 1.95 -7.34
N THR A 25 -5.30 2.07 -8.57
CA THR A 25 -5.75 2.95 -9.67
C THR A 25 -5.45 2.27 -11.05
N HIS A 26 -5.30 2.95 -12.21
CA HIS A 26 -5.26 2.24 -13.53
C HIS A 26 -4.45 2.75 -14.79
N ILE A 27 -4.79 3.79 -15.61
CA ILE A 27 -4.17 3.95 -17.00
C ILE A 27 -3.01 4.91 -17.18
N ALA A 28 -2.32 4.65 -18.29
CA ALA A 28 -1.88 5.60 -19.33
C ALA A 28 -2.41 7.05 -19.25
N VAL A 29 -1.55 7.96 -19.65
CA VAL A 29 -1.64 9.41 -19.47
C VAL A 29 -1.27 10.08 -20.79
N ASP A 30 -1.93 11.18 -21.17
CA ASP A 30 -1.41 12.05 -22.25
C ASP A 30 -1.92 13.53 -22.25
N ARG A 31 -2.75 13.97 -21.30
CA ARG A 31 -3.40 15.31 -21.36
C ARG A 31 -3.54 16.10 -20.05
N LEU A 32 -2.97 15.65 -18.92
CA LEU A 32 -3.31 16.23 -17.60
C LEU A 32 -2.38 17.33 -17.06
N MET A 33 -1.34 17.74 -17.79
CA MET A 33 -0.30 18.66 -17.29
C MET A 33 -0.36 20.05 -17.93
N LYS A 34 -0.99 21.02 -17.25
CA LYS A 34 -0.76 22.47 -17.45
C LYS A 34 -1.39 23.32 -16.32
N LYS A 35 -0.57 24.18 -15.68
CA LYS A 35 -0.91 25.20 -14.64
C LYS A 35 -1.47 24.64 -13.31
N GLU A 36 -1.27 25.21 -12.11
CA GLU A 36 -0.35 26.22 -11.49
C GLU A 36 -0.49 26.07 -9.93
N PHE A 37 0.16 26.77 -8.98
CA PHE A 37 0.94 28.02 -8.95
C PHE A 37 2.11 27.93 -7.91
N ASN A 38 2.76 29.05 -7.56
CA ASN A 38 4.03 29.15 -6.81
C ASN A 38 3.93 29.51 -5.30
N GLU A 39 5.04 29.22 -4.58
CA GLU A 39 5.68 29.84 -3.37
C GLU A 39 4.85 30.63 -2.28
N ARG A 40 5.23 30.75 -0.99
CA ARG A 40 6.54 31.16 -0.39
C ARG A 40 6.78 30.67 1.06
N ASN A 41 8.00 30.91 1.54
CA ASN A 41 8.53 30.59 2.88
C ASN A 41 8.03 31.52 4.01
N LEU A 42 8.06 31.03 5.26
CA LEU A 42 8.76 31.67 6.39
C LEU A 42 8.91 30.69 7.59
N ASN A 43 9.76 31.04 8.56
CA ASN A 43 10.20 30.19 9.68
C ASN A 43 10.58 31.06 10.90
N ILE A 44 10.31 30.61 12.13
CA ILE A 44 10.94 31.02 13.42
C ILE A 44 10.41 30.08 14.53
N GLN A 45 11.19 29.88 15.61
CA GLN A 45 10.94 28.85 16.64
C GLN A 45 10.49 29.41 18.02
N LYS A 46 10.08 28.48 18.92
CA LYS A 46 9.87 28.61 20.38
C LYS A 46 8.53 29.29 20.74
N VAL A 47 7.88 29.03 21.87
CA VAL A 47 8.34 28.50 23.19
C VAL A 47 7.50 27.29 23.65
N VAL A 48 7.85 26.69 24.80
CA VAL A 48 7.22 25.57 25.54
C VAL A 48 7.60 24.17 25.03
N ARG A 49 8.41 23.48 25.85
CA ARG A 49 8.61 22.03 25.84
C ARG A 49 7.67 21.40 26.87
N THR A 50 7.01 20.31 26.52
CA THR A 50 6.48 19.33 27.49
C THR A 50 7.01 17.94 27.12
N LEU A 51 7.26 17.10 28.12
CA LEU A 51 8.06 15.89 28.00
C LEU A 51 7.27 14.69 27.43
N THR A 52 7.09 14.69 26.11
CA THR A 52 6.73 13.50 25.32
C THR A 52 7.89 13.14 24.39
N LEU A 53 8.05 11.86 24.03
CA LEU A 53 9.07 11.36 23.09
C LEU A 53 8.82 11.91 21.67
N SER A 54 9.28 13.15 21.47
CA SER A 54 8.88 14.03 20.38
C SER A 54 9.79 13.86 19.16
N ARG A 55 9.66 12.70 18.49
CA ARG A 55 10.07 12.56 17.08
C ARG A 55 9.46 13.73 16.32
N THR A 56 10.31 14.62 15.80
CA THR A 56 9.86 15.94 15.38
C THR A 56 9.20 15.88 14.00
N GLU A 57 7.90 15.58 13.99
CA GLU A 57 7.11 15.57 12.77
C GLU A 57 7.15 16.95 12.10
N LYS A 58 7.64 17.01 10.85
CA LYS A 58 7.78 18.27 10.11
C LYS A 58 6.43 18.91 9.71
N GLN A 59 5.32 18.25 10.01
CA GLN A 59 3.94 18.72 9.90
C GLN A 59 3.12 18.06 11.01
N SER A 60 2.05 18.71 11.47
CA SER A 60 1.06 18.03 12.32
C SER A 60 0.44 16.85 11.57
N SER A 61 0.34 15.69 12.22
CA SER A 61 -0.34 14.48 11.72
C SER A 61 -1.73 14.76 11.14
N ALA A 62 -2.52 15.63 11.77
CA ALA A 62 -3.83 16.06 11.26
C ALA A 62 -3.75 16.78 9.90
N LYS A 63 -2.70 17.59 9.67
CA LYS A 63 -2.46 18.25 8.37
C LYS A 63 -2.02 17.24 7.30
N ALA A 64 -1.30 16.19 7.69
CA ALA A 64 -0.98 15.08 6.80
C ALA A 64 -2.26 14.31 6.40
N LEU A 65 -3.11 13.93 7.36
CA LEU A 65 -4.39 13.28 7.10
C LEU A 65 -5.30 14.10 6.18
N ILE A 66 -5.48 15.40 6.44
CA ILE A 66 -6.25 16.30 5.57
C ILE A 66 -5.67 16.38 4.14
N THR A 67 -4.35 16.24 3.99
CA THR A 67 -3.70 16.21 2.67
C THR A 67 -3.91 14.89 1.94
N VAL A 68 -3.87 13.77 2.67
CA VAL A 68 -4.15 12.42 2.16
C VAL A 68 -5.62 12.27 1.76
N ASP A 69 -6.55 12.71 2.61
CA ASP A 69 -7.99 12.72 2.36
C ASP A 69 -8.36 13.51 1.08
N LYS A 70 -7.76 14.70 0.91
CA LYS A 70 -7.89 15.49 -0.32
C LYS A 70 -7.32 14.78 -1.55
N LEU A 71 -6.17 14.10 -1.42
CA LEU A 71 -5.55 13.37 -2.52
C LEU A 71 -6.39 12.16 -2.95
N ILE A 72 -6.79 11.32 -2.00
CA ILE A 72 -7.59 10.10 -2.27
C ILE A 72 -8.97 10.48 -2.84
N SER A 73 -9.64 11.50 -2.28
CA SER A 73 -10.89 12.00 -2.87
C SER A 73 -10.68 12.53 -4.28
N SER A 74 -9.66 13.36 -4.53
CA SER A 74 -9.41 13.89 -5.89
C SER A 74 -8.98 12.83 -6.90
N ILE A 75 -8.41 11.72 -6.45
CA ILE A 75 -8.20 10.52 -7.27
C ILE A 75 -9.57 9.88 -7.56
N ALA A 76 -10.35 9.52 -6.54
CA ALA A 76 -11.66 8.86 -6.68
C ALA A 76 -12.66 9.65 -7.55
N GLU A 77 -12.64 10.98 -7.45
CA GLU A 77 -13.42 11.91 -8.26
C GLU A 77 -13.10 11.85 -9.76
N LYS A 78 -11.93 11.30 -10.18
CA LYS A 78 -11.63 11.16 -11.61
C LYS A 78 -12.66 10.22 -12.26
N PRO A 79 -13.18 10.58 -13.45
CA PRO A 79 -14.37 9.92 -14.02
C PRO A 79 -14.16 8.43 -14.31
N LEU A 80 -12.91 8.02 -14.53
CA LEU A 80 -12.54 6.66 -14.87
C LEU A 80 -12.11 5.81 -13.64
N VAL A 81 -12.01 6.38 -12.42
CA VAL A 81 -11.85 5.54 -11.21
C VAL A 81 -13.14 4.78 -11.02
N ASN A 82 -13.05 3.45 -10.92
CA ASN A 82 -14.14 2.65 -10.35
C ASN A 82 -14.10 2.78 -8.81
N THR A 83 -13.06 2.21 -8.19
CA THR A 83 -12.79 2.27 -6.74
C THR A 83 -11.34 2.69 -6.45
N VAL A 84 -11.11 3.19 -5.24
CA VAL A 84 -9.81 3.29 -4.58
C VAL A 84 -9.92 2.56 -3.24
N ASP A 85 -9.18 1.49 -3.10
CA ASP A 85 -9.10 0.74 -1.85
C ASP A 85 -7.86 1.21 -1.07
N VAL A 86 -8.03 1.41 0.24
CA VAL A 86 -7.08 2.10 1.11
C VAL A 86 -6.72 1.21 2.29
N THR A 87 -5.59 0.51 2.17
CA THR A 87 -5.00 -0.29 3.25
C THR A 87 -4.29 0.63 4.28
N PRO A 88 -4.49 0.46 5.59
CA PRO A 88 -3.60 1.05 6.59
C PRO A 88 -2.21 0.39 6.56
N GLY A 89 -1.25 1.02 7.21
CA GLY A 89 -0.09 0.33 7.78
C GLY A 89 0.33 0.94 9.12
N VAL A 90 1.47 0.51 9.65
CA VAL A 90 1.96 0.94 10.97
C VAL A 90 2.17 2.47 11.00
N GLY A 91 1.50 3.15 11.93
CA GLY A 91 1.55 4.61 12.10
C GLY A 91 0.39 5.40 11.49
N ASP A 92 -0.54 4.76 10.76
CA ASP A 92 -1.85 5.35 10.46
C ASP A 92 -2.78 5.33 11.72
N PRO A 93 -3.88 6.11 11.73
CA PRO A 93 -4.83 6.13 12.85
C PRO A 93 -5.74 4.88 12.87
N CYS A 94 -5.15 3.73 13.19
CA CYS A 94 -5.78 2.43 13.40
C CYS A 94 -5.13 1.70 14.61
N SER A 95 -5.45 0.43 14.83
CA SER A 95 -4.64 -0.42 15.75
C SER A 95 -3.26 -0.70 15.14
N SER A 96 -2.27 -1.00 15.98
CA SER A 96 -0.94 -1.48 15.56
C SER A 96 -0.86 -3.00 15.46
N MET A 97 -1.78 -3.74 16.08
CA MET A 97 -1.80 -5.21 16.11
C MET A 97 -2.36 -5.78 14.81
N TRP A 98 -1.68 -6.75 14.21
CA TRP A 98 -2.10 -7.45 13.00
C TRP A 98 -3.20 -8.49 13.27
N PRO A 99 -4.16 -8.71 12.34
CA PRO A 99 -4.45 -7.91 11.16
C PRO A 99 -4.93 -6.49 11.52
N LEU A 100 -4.40 -5.47 10.84
CA LEU A 100 -4.75 -4.08 11.09
C LEU A 100 -6.21 -3.80 10.65
N PRO A 101 -7.05 -3.18 11.51
CA PRO A 101 -8.41 -2.80 11.15
C PRO A 101 -8.42 -1.57 10.23
N PRO A 102 -9.49 -1.36 9.43
CA PRO A 102 -9.58 -0.21 8.53
C PRO A 102 -9.46 1.13 9.24
N ILE A 103 -8.86 2.11 8.55
CA ILE A 103 -8.83 3.51 9.02
C ILE A 103 -10.27 3.99 9.25
N HIS A 104 -10.56 4.54 10.43
CA HIS A 104 -11.91 4.99 10.75
C HIS A 104 -12.31 6.21 9.88
N ARG A 105 -13.51 6.20 9.30
CA ARG A 105 -13.96 7.19 8.30
C ARG A 105 -13.91 8.66 8.79
N VAL A 106 -13.96 8.91 10.10
CA VAL A 106 -13.76 10.26 10.69
C VAL A 106 -12.38 10.85 10.38
N CYS A 107 -11.34 10.02 10.21
CA CYS A 107 -9.98 10.45 9.91
C CYS A 107 -9.80 10.90 8.44
N LEU A 108 -10.72 10.53 7.55
CA LEU A 108 -10.67 10.78 6.10
C LEU A 108 -12.06 11.25 5.62
N GLN A 109 -12.44 12.49 6.00
CA GLN A 109 -13.80 13.00 5.87
C GLN A 109 -14.31 13.11 4.42
N ARG A 110 -13.47 13.51 3.46
CA ARG A 110 -13.86 13.55 2.03
C ARG A 110 -13.99 12.16 1.45
N CYS A 111 -13.11 11.23 1.82
CA CYS A 111 -13.25 9.81 1.51
C CYS A 111 -14.55 9.22 2.11
N ALA A 112 -14.96 9.70 3.28
CA ALA A 112 -16.21 9.33 3.94
C ALA A 112 -17.47 9.94 3.28
N MET A 113 -17.35 10.96 2.43
CA MET A 113 -18.42 11.42 1.52
C MET A 113 -18.42 10.59 0.22
N SER A 114 -17.24 10.23 -0.29
CA SER A 114 -17.04 9.45 -1.52
C SER A 114 -17.25 7.93 -1.36
N GLN A 115 -18.18 7.50 -0.50
CA GLN A 115 -18.29 6.09 -0.04
C GLN A 115 -18.47 5.06 -1.16
N LYS A 116 -19.14 5.42 -2.27
CA LYS A 116 -19.33 4.53 -3.43
C LYS A 116 -18.06 4.28 -4.25
N LYS A 117 -16.96 4.99 -3.95
CA LYS A 117 -15.67 4.89 -4.64
C LYS A 117 -14.47 4.71 -3.71
N VAL A 118 -14.56 5.03 -2.42
CA VAL A 118 -13.41 4.90 -1.50
C VAL A 118 -13.73 3.89 -0.39
N ASN A 119 -13.07 2.74 -0.51
CA ASN A 119 -13.11 1.67 0.47
C ASN A 119 -11.91 1.84 1.42
N LEU A 120 -12.18 1.90 2.71
CA LEU A 120 -11.15 1.79 3.73
C LEU A 120 -11.16 0.31 4.16
N VAL A 121 -10.04 -0.37 4.00
CA VAL A 121 -9.93 -1.85 4.08
C VAL A 121 -8.91 -2.27 5.15
N THR A 122 -8.81 -3.57 5.43
CA THR A 122 -7.86 -4.12 6.41
C THR A 122 -6.42 -4.11 5.89
N ASN A 123 -5.47 -4.55 6.72
CA ASN A 123 -4.17 -5.02 6.27
C ASN A 123 -3.76 -6.29 7.07
N PRO A 124 -3.59 -7.47 6.45
CA PRO A 124 -3.73 -7.75 5.02
C PRO A 124 -5.14 -7.49 4.47
N TYR A 125 -5.24 -7.33 3.15
CA TYR A 125 -6.52 -7.24 2.44
C TYR A 125 -6.51 -8.16 1.22
N GLU A 126 -7.51 -9.03 1.13
CA GLU A 126 -7.74 -9.94 0.00
C GLU A 126 -9.06 -9.58 -0.69
N PHE A 127 -9.07 -9.62 -2.02
CA PHE A 127 -10.25 -9.38 -2.85
C PHE A 127 -10.18 -10.20 -4.15
N GLU A 128 -11.28 -10.26 -4.89
CA GLU A 128 -11.31 -10.85 -6.23
C GLU A 128 -11.61 -9.78 -7.28
N VAL A 129 -10.89 -9.82 -8.41
CA VAL A 129 -11.18 -8.98 -9.58
C VAL A 129 -11.04 -9.81 -10.86
N ASN A 130 -12.10 -9.87 -11.67
CA ASN A 130 -12.15 -10.66 -12.92
C ASN A 130 -11.78 -12.16 -12.73
N GLY A 131 -12.14 -12.79 -11.60
CA GLY A 131 -11.74 -14.16 -11.26
C GLY A 131 -10.34 -14.31 -10.65
N LEU A 132 -9.54 -13.24 -10.61
CA LEU A 132 -8.23 -13.23 -9.98
C LEU A 132 -8.35 -12.85 -8.51
N ARG A 133 -8.05 -13.79 -7.62
CA ARG A 133 -7.86 -13.55 -6.17
C ARG A 133 -6.53 -12.82 -5.94
N VAL A 134 -6.59 -11.63 -5.35
CA VAL A 134 -5.45 -10.75 -5.09
C VAL A 134 -5.31 -10.53 -3.59
N MET A 135 -4.18 -10.89 -3.02
CA MET A 135 -3.83 -10.57 -1.64
C MET A 135 -2.84 -9.41 -1.58
N THR A 136 -3.04 -8.51 -0.63
CA THR A 136 -2.30 -7.25 -0.52
C THR A 136 -1.90 -6.96 0.92
N MET A 137 -0.71 -6.39 1.10
CA MET A 137 -0.16 -6.01 2.42
C MET A 137 0.68 -4.73 2.34
N SER A 138 0.68 -3.93 3.40
CA SER A 138 1.50 -2.72 3.53
C SER A 138 2.99 -3.01 3.62
N GLY A 139 3.37 -4.21 4.07
CA GLY A 139 4.70 -4.81 3.86
C GLY A 139 5.66 -4.80 5.06
N GLU A 140 5.19 -4.49 6.27
CA GLU A 140 5.97 -4.58 7.50
C GLU A 140 6.37 -6.03 7.80
N ASN A 141 5.48 -7.00 7.59
CA ASN A 141 5.77 -8.44 7.70
C ASN A 141 7.00 -8.85 6.89
N VAL A 142 7.05 -8.44 5.61
CA VAL A 142 8.21 -8.67 4.74
C VAL A 142 9.42 -7.86 5.20
N THR A 143 9.22 -6.62 5.66
CA THR A 143 10.31 -5.73 6.13
C THR A 143 11.01 -6.28 7.38
N GLU A 144 10.27 -6.92 8.30
CA GLU A 144 10.84 -7.58 9.48
C GLU A 144 11.50 -8.92 9.11
N LEU A 145 10.87 -9.74 8.27
CA LEU A 145 11.48 -10.98 7.77
C LEU A 145 12.81 -10.74 7.04
N LEU A 146 12.93 -9.64 6.28
CA LEU A 146 14.18 -9.23 5.62
C LEU A 146 15.31 -8.89 6.62
N ARG A 147 15.03 -8.61 7.89
CA ARG A 147 16.07 -8.42 8.92
C ARG A 147 16.68 -9.73 9.38
N THR A 148 15.97 -10.86 9.22
CA THR A 148 16.45 -12.19 9.65
C THR A 148 17.50 -12.77 8.70
N SER A 149 17.56 -12.31 7.44
CA SER A 149 18.44 -12.86 6.42
C SER A 149 18.95 -11.78 5.45
N GLN A 150 20.25 -11.51 5.48
CA GLN A 150 20.93 -10.61 4.53
C GLN A 150 20.94 -11.14 3.06
N LYS A 151 20.46 -12.37 2.83
CA LYS A 151 20.48 -13.03 1.51
C LYS A 151 19.15 -12.95 0.76
N TRP A 152 18.05 -12.56 1.42
CA TRP A 152 16.72 -12.55 0.81
C TRP A 152 16.41 -11.20 0.18
N THR A 153 15.82 -11.22 -1.01
CA THR A 153 15.14 -10.06 -1.61
C THR A 153 13.68 -10.02 -1.19
N GLY A 154 12.95 -8.94 -1.52
CA GLY A 154 11.52 -8.86 -1.22
C GLY A 154 10.73 -10.01 -1.87
N ALA A 155 11.07 -10.35 -3.12
CA ALA A 155 10.43 -11.44 -3.85
C ALA A 155 10.79 -12.84 -3.31
N ASP A 156 11.97 -13.01 -2.69
CA ASP A 156 12.31 -14.27 -2.00
C ASP A 156 11.42 -14.47 -0.76
N VAL A 157 11.21 -13.43 0.03
CA VAL A 157 10.32 -13.50 1.20
C VAL A 157 8.89 -13.77 0.76
N LEU A 158 8.37 -13.10 -0.27
CA LEU A 158 7.02 -13.39 -0.78
C LEU A 158 6.89 -14.82 -1.31
N ALA A 159 7.91 -15.36 -1.98
CA ALA A 159 7.91 -16.76 -2.42
C ALA A 159 7.90 -17.74 -1.24
N ASN A 160 8.59 -17.41 -0.14
CA ASN A 160 8.55 -18.18 1.09
C ASN A 160 7.18 -18.09 1.79
N LEU A 161 6.56 -16.90 1.89
CA LEU A 161 5.20 -16.74 2.44
C LEU A 161 4.16 -17.57 1.66
N VAL A 162 4.27 -17.61 0.33
CA VAL A 162 3.48 -18.50 -0.54
C VAL A 162 3.73 -19.97 -0.18
N LYS A 163 4.98 -20.41 -0.10
CA LYS A 163 5.32 -21.80 0.26
C LYS A 163 4.87 -22.20 1.66
N TRP A 164 4.92 -21.28 2.63
CA TRP A 164 4.49 -21.50 4.02
C TRP A 164 2.97 -21.39 4.22
N GLN A 165 2.21 -20.97 3.20
CA GLN A 165 0.76 -20.68 3.28
C GLN A 165 0.39 -19.73 4.45
N HIS A 166 1.27 -18.78 4.77
CA HIS A 166 1.14 -17.91 5.93
C HIS A 166 1.57 -16.48 5.58
N VAL A 167 0.74 -15.48 5.90
CA VAL A 167 0.96 -14.09 5.48
C VAL A 167 1.99 -13.36 6.34
N ALA A 168 1.97 -13.58 7.66
CA ALA A 168 2.97 -13.03 8.58
C ALA A 168 3.37 -14.06 9.65
N PRO A 169 4.18 -15.08 9.31
CA PRO A 169 4.64 -16.12 10.24
C PRO A 169 5.68 -15.60 11.26
N ASN A 170 5.98 -14.30 11.20
CA ASN A 170 6.81 -13.55 12.13
C ASN A 170 5.98 -12.81 13.20
N CYS A 171 4.66 -13.00 13.20
CA CYS A 171 3.77 -12.64 14.30
C CYS A 171 3.70 -13.80 15.32
N PRO A 172 3.63 -13.55 16.64
CA PRO A 172 3.73 -12.25 17.31
C PRO A 172 5.17 -11.74 17.49
N ASP A 173 6.19 -12.57 17.21
CA ASP A 173 7.58 -12.39 17.64
C ASP A 173 8.25 -11.07 17.22
N THR A 174 7.95 -10.55 16.02
CA THR A 174 8.51 -9.30 15.49
C THR A 174 7.47 -8.28 15.04
N LEU A 175 6.19 -8.67 15.02
CA LEU A 175 5.04 -7.80 14.82
C LEU A 175 3.93 -8.20 15.77
N ASP A 176 3.43 -7.24 16.55
CA ASP A 176 2.29 -7.47 17.43
C ASP A 176 1.09 -7.99 16.61
N ALA A 177 0.46 -9.07 17.08
CA ALA A 177 -0.75 -9.63 16.50
C ALA A 177 -1.84 -9.80 17.56
N PHE A 178 -3.10 -9.76 17.13
CA PHE A 178 -4.23 -9.93 18.04
C PHE A 178 -4.35 -11.41 18.45
N PRO A 179 -4.38 -11.74 19.75
CA PRO A 179 -4.43 -13.13 20.20
C PRO A 179 -5.80 -13.75 19.89
N MET A 180 -5.84 -14.65 18.90
CA MET A 180 -7.03 -15.42 18.54
C MET A 180 -6.88 -16.88 18.99
N ALA A 181 -7.86 -17.37 19.76
CA ALA A 181 -7.75 -18.66 20.45
C ALA A 181 -8.12 -19.89 19.60
N GLU A 182 -9.02 -19.73 18.63
CA GLU A 182 -9.59 -20.86 17.86
C GLU A 182 -8.95 -21.03 16.48
N ARG A 183 -8.52 -19.92 15.85
CA ARG A 183 -7.95 -19.88 14.51
C ARG A 183 -7.05 -18.67 14.34
N ASP A 184 -5.91 -18.86 13.67
CA ASP A 184 -5.06 -17.77 13.18
C ASP A 184 -5.65 -17.17 11.87
N PRO A 185 -5.88 -15.84 11.79
CA PRO A 185 -6.38 -15.17 10.60
C PRO A 185 -5.30 -14.88 9.53
N LEU A 186 -4.02 -15.13 9.82
CA LEU A 186 -2.87 -14.91 8.94
C LEU A 186 -2.45 -16.20 8.19
N VAL A 187 -3.08 -17.34 8.49
CA VAL A 187 -2.97 -18.57 7.69
C VAL A 187 -3.85 -18.46 6.44
N MET A 188 -3.29 -18.74 5.27
CA MET A 188 -3.98 -18.67 3.98
C MET A 188 -4.83 -19.93 3.74
N GLU A 189 -6.13 -19.77 3.48
CA GLU A 189 -7.02 -20.89 3.11
C GLU A 189 -6.72 -21.44 1.71
N THR A 190 -6.33 -20.55 0.81
CA THR A 190 -5.99 -20.83 -0.59
C THR A 190 -4.89 -19.87 -1.02
N THR A 191 -3.92 -20.33 -1.80
CA THR A 191 -2.90 -19.43 -2.36
C THR A 191 -3.55 -18.42 -3.34
N PRO A 192 -3.30 -17.10 -3.20
CA PRO A 192 -3.82 -16.10 -4.11
C PRO A 192 -3.12 -16.15 -5.48
N HIS A 193 -3.80 -15.68 -6.53
CA HIS A 193 -3.22 -15.62 -7.89
C HIS A 193 -2.13 -14.53 -7.98
N ILE A 194 -2.32 -13.44 -7.23
CA ILE A 194 -1.41 -12.30 -7.15
C ILE A 194 -1.21 -11.96 -5.66
N MET A 195 0.04 -11.77 -5.23
CA MET A 195 0.39 -11.39 -3.87
C MET A 195 1.28 -10.14 -3.87
N VAL A 196 0.75 -9.04 -3.34
CA VAL A 196 1.30 -7.69 -3.48
C VAL A 196 1.77 -7.15 -2.13
N CYS A 197 3.01 -6.68 -2.06
CA CYS A 197 3.60 -6.12 -0.85
C CYS A 197 4.10 -4.69 -1.07
N GLY A 198 3.62 -3.78 -0.22
CA GLY A 198 4.05 -2.40 -0.16
C GLY A 198 5.44 -2.19 0.44
N ASN A 199 5.89 -0.94 0.41
CA ASN A 199 7.00 -0.40 1.19
C ASN A 199 8.39 -1.07 1.04
N GLN A 200 8.61 -1.85 -0.01
CA GLN A 200 9.85 -2.60 -0.17
C GLN A 200 11.07 -1.73 -0.53
N PRO A 201 12.31 -2.24 -0.34
CA PRO A 201 13.53 -1.50 -0.69
C PRO A 201 13.66 -1.23 -2.18
N GLN A 202 13.19 -2.15 -3.03
CA GLN A 202 13.29 -2.10 -4.49
C GLN A 202 11.97 -2.54 -5.15
N ALA A 203 11.87 -2.34 -6.47
CA ALA A 203 10.78 -2.85 -7.29
C ALA A 203 11.13 -4.25 -7.80
N GLU A 204 10.39 -5.27 -7.39
CA GLU A 204 10.64 -6.67 -7.77
C GLU A 204 9.32 -7.36 -8.14
N PHE A 205 9.40 -8.40 -8.96
CA PHE A 205 8.30 -9.32 -9.22
C PHE A 205 8.81 -10.69 -9.64
N ARG A 206 8.04 -11.75 -9.35
CA ARG A 206 8.39 -13.14 -9.71
C ARG A 206 7.12 -13.96 -9.85
N ARG A 207 7.11 -14.94 -10.76
CA ARG A 207 6.11 -16.03 -10.73
C ARG A 207 6.67 -17.16 -9.87
N VAL A 208 5.90 -17.60 -8.89
CA VAL A 208 6.26 -18.65 -7.92
C VAL A 208 5.34 -19.85 -8.18
N PRO A 209 5.88 -21.06 -8.44
CA PRO A 209 5.05 -22.25 -8.61
C PRO A 209 4.32 -22.58 -7.29
N ILE A 210 3.10 -23.08 -7.38
CA ILE A 210 2.31 -23.49 -6.22
C ILE A 210 2.51 -25.00 -6.02
N ASP A 211 3.10 -25.40 -4.90
CA ASP A 211 3.39 -26.81 -4.59
C ASP A 211 2.10 -27.66 -4.72
N GLY A 212 2.10 -28.64 -5.62
CA GLY A 212 0.92 -29.48 -5.92
C GLY A 212 -0.01 -28.97 -7.03
N SER A 213 0.36 -27.92 -7.77
CA SER A 213 -0.44 -27.37 -8.88
C SER A 213 0.43 -26.91 -10.05
N ASP A 214 -0.09 -26.99 -11.28
CA ASP A 214 0.51 -26.36 -12.48
C ASP A 214 0.37 -24.82 -12.48
N SER A 215 -0.32 -24.25 -11.48
CA SER A 215 -0.54 -22.81 -11.36
C SER A 215 0.61 -22.08 -10.65
N THR A 216 0.72 -20.76 -10.90
CA THR A 216 1.75 -19.90 -10.29
C THR A 216 1.14 -18.69 -9.63
N CYS A 217 1.58 -18.35 -8.41
CA CYS A 217 1.33 -17.06 -7.80
C CYS A 217 2.25 -15.99 -8.40
N LEU A 218 1.73 -14.83 -8.80
CA LEU A 218 2.54 -13.65 -9.12
C LEU A 218 2.82 -12.87 -7.83
N VAL A 219 4.06 -12.90 -7.34
CA VAL A 219 4.50 -12.06 -6.22
C VAL A 219 5.05 -10.72 -6.71
N VAL A 220 4.68 -9.64 -6.03
CA VAL A 220 5.03 -8.25 -6.40
C VAL A 220 5.50 -7.44 -5.18
N CYS A 221 6.68 -6.82 -5.30
CA CYS A 221 7.24 -5.90 -4.31
C CYS A 221 7.21 -4.47 -4.85
N LEU A 222 6.45 -3.60 -4.18
CA LEU A 222 6.32 -2.19 -4.52
C LEU A 222 7.33 -1.36 -3.73
N PRO A 223 8.14 -0.51 -4.37
CA PRO A 223 9.09 0.33 -3.65
C PRO A 223 8.38 1.47 -2.90
N LYS A 224 9.01 2.00 -1.85
CA LYS A 224 8.52 3.21 -1.14
C LYS A 224 8.48 4.43 -2.08
N PHE A 225 7.28 4.88 -2.46
CA PHE A 225 7.08 6.00 -3.41
C PHE A 225 7.63 7.34 -2.88
N SER A 226 7.82 7.51 -1.56
CA SER A 226 8.58 8.64 -1.00
C SER A 226 9.94 8.81 -1.66
N LYS A 227 10.66 7.69 -1.77
CA LYS A 227 12.04 7.59 -2.22
C LYS A 227 12.16 7.41 -3.73
N THR A 228 11.31 6.58 -4.33
CA THR A 228 11.48 6.17 -5.74
C THR A 228 10.56 6.88 -6.73
N ARG A 229 9.43 7.45 -6.27
CA ARG A 229 8.37 7.98 -7.14
C ARG A 229 7.89 6.99 -8.21
N VAL A 230 8.00 5.69 -7.95
CA VAL A 230 7.60 4.62 -8.87
C VAL A 230 6.29 3.96 -8.41
N ALA A 231 5.34 3.83 -9.33
CA ALA A 231 4.17 2.97 -9.18
C ALA A 231 4.21 1.82 -10.20
N CYS A 232 3.58 0.69 -9.85
CA CYS A 232 3.35 -0.42 -10.77
C CYS A 232 1.98 -0.30 -11.46
N PHE A 233 1.82 -0.89 -12.65
CA PHE A 233 0.58 -1.06 -13.41
C PHE A 233 0.52 -2.54 -13.86
N LEU A 234 -0.25 -3.39 -13.18
CA LEU A 234 -0.36 -4.83 -13.45
C LEU A 234 -1.58 -5.15 -14.31
N ASN A 235 -1.39 -5.60 -15.54
CA ASN A 235 -2.45 -5.97 -16.48
C ASN A 235 -3.16 -7.25 -16.04
N LEU A 236 -4.47 -7.17 -15.79
CA LEU A 236 -5.30 -8.27 -15.30
C LEU A 236 -5.61 -9.33 -16.37
N LYS A 237 -5.19 -9.16 -17.64
CA LYS A 237 -5.43 -10.15 -18.70
C LYS A 237 -4.27 -11.10 -18.97
N ASP A 238 -3.04 -10.64 -18.78
CA ASP A 238 -1.80 -11.36 -19.11
C ASP A 238 -0.76 -11.33 -17.97
N LEU A 239 -1.10 -10.66 -16.87
CA LEU A 239 -0.25 -10.46 -15.70
C LEU A 239 1.10 -9.78 -16.03
N SER A 240 1.15 -8.98 -17.10
CA SER A 240 2.28 -8.11 -17.42
C SER A 240 2.30 -6.86 -16.54
N MET A 241 3.49 -6.37 -16.22
CA MET A 241 3.70 -5.23 -15.31
C MET A 241 4.42 -4.10 -16.02
N LYS A 242 3.83 -2.89 -16.02
CA LYS A 242 4.51 -1.65 -16.40
C LYS A 242 4.84 -0.84 -15.15
N TRP A 243 6.11 -0.50 -14.97
CA TRP A 243 6.53 0.45 -13.94
C TRP A 243 6.53 1.87 -14.51
N GLN A 244 6.02 2.84 -13.75
CA GLN A 244 6.01 4.25 -14.13
C GLN A 244 6.71 5.07 -13.04
N ASN A 245 7.76 5.79 -13.42
CA ASN A 245 8.38 6.80 -12.57
C ASN A 245 7.68 8.16 -12.79
N PHE A 246 7.52 8.93 -11.71
CA PHE A 246 6.88 10.24 -11.66
C PHE A 246 7.87 11.38 -11.32
N ASP A 247 9.19 11.12 -11.26
CA ASP A 247 10.23 12.11 -10.92
C ASP A 247 10.69 12.99 -12.11
N HIS A 248 10.06 12.87 -13.28
CA HIS A 248 10.42 13.63 -14.47
C HIS A 248 10.04 15.12 -14.36
N GLN A 249 11.06 15.98 -14.40
CA GLN A 249 10.93 17.42 -14.56
C GLN A 249 10.50 17.76 -15.99
N TYR A 250 9.28 18.29 -16.17
CA TYR A 250 8.76 18.93 -17.38
C TYR A 250 7.71 20.00 -16.99
#